data_AF-A0A7Y8IPF1-F1
#
_entry.id   AF-A0A7Y8IPF1-F1
#
_cell.length_a   1.000
_cell.length_b   1.000
_cell.length_c   1.000
_cell.angle_alpha   90.00
_cell.angle_beta   90.00
_cell.angle_gamma   90.00
#
_symmetry.space_group_name_H-M   'P 1'
#
loop_
_entity.id
_entity.type
_entity.pdbx_description
1 polymer ?
#
loop_
_entity_poly.entity_id
_entity_poly.type
_entity_poly.pdbx_seq_one_letter_code
_entity_poly.pdbx_strand_id
1 'polypeptide(L)'
;MRVARLMVTIAVIAGLGVGCGDKKAKKSTFDIAGEFAKVTAARAALTETRNQLETVRGKLAKLQKVERLTPQQSAEKTQLESQLKQAQSAFDEAFNNDQSQLSAFLNVVLNEESLRSAPETRKALDLYAQEALVNAKDFMNRAGDYRRAIELLETAEGYFTAVNFAPPPELATVKAEAKSRRYLTKERFDLLKKGMTEDQVKAITGTPFYANIRENEVKGRKIVTWLFNREDGEVAGLYFEKGKLYALKWNVKE
;
A
#
# COMPACT_ATOMS: atom_id res chain seq x y z
N MET A 1 17.88 2.77 0.54
CA MET A 1 17.42 3.11 1.91
C MET A 1 17.39 1.84 2.74
N ARG A 2 18.17 1.78 3.82
CA ARG A 2 18.16 0.64 4.76
C ARG A 2 16.98 0.84 5.70
N VAL A 3 15.95 0.01 5.59
CA VAL A 3 14.81 -0.02 6.51
C VAL A 3 15.28 -0.73 7.78
N ALA A 4 15.47 0.03 8.85
CA ALA A 4 15.71 -0.53 10.17
C ALA A 4 14.45 -1.27 10.62
N ARG A 5 14.56 -2.60 10.77
CA ARG A 5 13.52 -3.44 11.36
C ARG A 5 13.50 -3.19 12.87
N LEU A 6 12.48 -2.50 13.37
CA LEU A 6 12.18 -2.50 14.80
C LEU A 6 11.47 -3.83 15.13
N MET A 7 12.18 -4.74 15.80
CA MET A 7 11.55 -5.87 16.48
C MET A 7 10.96 -5.37 17.80
N VAL A 8 9.64 -5.50 17.97
CA VAL A 8 8.99 -5.36 19.27
C VAL A 8 9.19 -6.66 20.03
N THR A 9 9.91 -6.60 21.16
CA THR A 9 10.10 -7.74 22.05
C THR A 9 9.06 -7.64 23.17
N ILE A 10 8.14 -8.61 23.26
CA ILE A 10 7.16 -8.69 24.35
C ILE A 10 7.76 -9.56 25.46
N ALA A 11 8.07 -8.95 26.60
CA ALA A 11 8.45 -9.67 27.81
C ALA A 11 7.18 -10.19 28.51
N VAL A 12 7.01 -11.51 28.53
CA VAL A 12 5.95 -12.17 29.31
C VAL A 12 6.46 -12.37 30.74
N ILE A 13 5.92 -11.59 31.68
CA ILE A 13 6.10 -11.84 33.11
C ILE A 13 4.91 -12.67 33.59
N ALA A 14 5.17 -13.94 33.89
CA ALA A 14 4.22 -14.83 34.56
C ALA A 14 4.14 -14.47 36.04
N GLY A 15 2.96 -14.04 36.50
CA GLY A 15 2.64 -13.81 37.90
C GLY A 15 1.31 -14.45 38.24
N LEU A 16 1.34 -15.54 39.01
CA LEU A 16 0.20 -16.17 39.65
C LEU A 16 -0.29 -15.30 40.81
N GLY A 17 -1.60 -15.06 40.89
CA GLY A 17 -2.23 -14.37 42.00
C GLY A 17 -3.75 -14.46 41.93
N VAL A 18 -4.32 -15.44 42.62
CA VAL A 18 -5.76 -15.63 42.84
C VAL A 18 -6.26 -14.54 43.79
N GLY A 19 -7.23 -13.74 43.36
CA GLY A 19 -7.89 -12.73 44.18
C GLY A 19 -9.12 -12.15 43.48
N CYS A 20 -10.29 -12.71 43.77
CA CYS A 20 -11.59 -12.11 43.46
C CYS A 20 -11.78 -10.88 44.36
N GLY A 21 -11.34 -9.73 43.88
CA GLY A 21 -11.81 -8.43 44.35
C GLY A 21 -12.16 -7.63 43.11
N ASP A 22 -13.38 -7.07 43.07
CA ASP A 22 -13.79 -6.10 42.06
C ASP A 22 -12.80 -4.93 42.05
N LYS A 23 -11.77 -5.04 41.21
CA LYS A 23 -10.89 -3.93 40.89
C LYS A 23 -11.75 -2.93 40.13
N LYS A 24 -12.29 -1.93 40.85
CA LYS A 24 -12.87 -0.74 40.24
C LYS A 24 -11.93 -0.28 39.14
N ALA A 25 -12.38 -0.35 37.89
CA ALA A 25 -11.60 0.06 36.73
C ALA A 25 -11.06 1.47 36.99
N LYS A 26 -9.74 1.61 37.04
CA LYS A 26 -9.08 2.90 37.23
C LYS A 26 -9.46 3.77 36.04
N LYS A 27 -10.18 4.86 36.29
CA LYS A 27 -10.56 5.82 35.23
C LYS A 27 -9.27 6.31 34.56
N SER A 28 -9.16 6.11 33.25
CA SER A 28 -7.98 6.54 32.49
C SER A 28 -7.80 8.05 32.63
N THR A 29 -6.55 8.50 32.74
CA THR A 29 -6.16 9.91 32.71
C THR A 29 -5.81 10.38 31.30
N PHE A 30 -5.94 9.51 30.31
CA PHE A 30 -5.66 9.82 28.91
C PHE A 30 -6.72 10.78 28.36
N ASP A 31 -6.26 11.93 27.85
CA ASP A 31 -7.13 12.89 27.14
C ASP A 31 -7.41 12.37 25.73
N ILE A 32 -8.33 11.41 25.63
CA ILE A 32 -8.64 10.76 24.36
C ILE A 32 -9.10 11.76 23.29
N ALA A 33 -9.85 12.79 23.68
CA ALA A 33 -10.35 13.80 22.75
C ALA A 33 -9.21 14.69 22.23
N GLY A 34 -8.35 15.18 23.12
CA GLY A 34 -7.20 16.00 22.76
C GLY A 34 -6.17 15.23 21.92
N GLU A 35 -5.89 13.98 22.27
CA GLU A 35 -4.96 13.14 21.49
C GLU A 35 -5.54 12.75 20.13
N PHE A 36 -6.85 12.46 20.05
CA PHE A 36 -7.51 12.20 18.76
C PHE A 36 -7.55 13.45 17.85
N ALA A 37 -7.65 14.65 18.44
CA ALA A 37 -7.56 15.89 17.67
C ALA A 37 -6.20 16.05 16.98
N LYS A 38 -5.09 15.62 17.62
CA LYS A 38 -3.76 15.60 16.99
C LYS A 38 -3.69 14.63 15.82
N VAL A 39 -4.27 13.44 15.95
CA VAL A 39 -4.38 12.47 14.86
C VAL A 39 -5.14 13.07 13.68
N THR A 40 -6.28 13.72 13.95
CA THR A 40 -7.12 14.34 12.92
C THR A 40 -6.37 15.47 12.21
N ALA A 41 -5.65 16.32 12.95
CA ALA A 41 -4.85 17.40 12.37
C ALA A 41 -3.71 16.87 11.49
N ALA A 42 -3.00 15.83 11.95
CA ALA A 42 -1.94 15.19 11.18
C ALA A 42 -2.49 14.55 9.88
N ARG A 43 -3.65 13.89 9.96
CA ARG A 43 -4.33 13.33 8.79
C ARG A 43 -4.75 14.38 7.76
N ALA A 44 -5.24 15.53 8.23
CA ALA A 44 -5.60 16.64 7.36
C ALA A 44 -4.36 17.17 6.60
N ALA A 45 -3.25 17.38 7.29
CA ALA A 45 -1.98 17.80 6.69
C ALA A 45 -1.44 16.78 5.67
N LEU A 46 -1.52 15.48 5.97
CA LEU A 46 -1.16 14.42 5.01
C LEU A 46 -2.04 14.45 3.76
N THR A 47 -3.35 14.63 3.94
CA THR A 47 -4.28 14.69 2.80
C THR A 47 -3.99 15.88 1.90
N GLU A 48 -3.72 17.04 2.49
CA GLU A 48 -3.38 18.25 1.75
C GLU A 48 -2.08 18.09 0.96
N THR A 49 -1.00 17.66 1.62
CA THR A 49 0.31 17.48 0.97
C THR A 49 0.27 16.39 -0.11
N ARG A 50 -0.52 15.32 0.08
CA ARG A 50 -0.78 14.30 -0.95
C ARG A 50 -1.45 14.90 -2.19
N ASN A 51 -2.49 15.71 -2.01
CA ASN A 51 -3.19 16.35 -3.12
C ASN A 51 -2.28 17.33 -3.89
N GLN A 52 -1.43 18.07 -3.18
CA GLN A 52 -0.45 18.96 -3.78
C GLN A 52 0.58 18.17 -4.61
N LEU A 53 1.13 17.10 -4.05
CA LEU A 53 2.08 16.23 -4.73
C LEU A 53 1.50 15.62 -6.01
N GLU A 54 0.28 15.07 -5.95
CA GLU A 54 -0.40 14.51 -7.13
C GLU A 54 -0.71 15.58 -8.18
N THR A 55 -1.05 16.80 -7.77
CA THR A 55 -1.26 17.93 -8.69
C THR A 55 0.02 18.26 -9.46
N VAL A 56 1.16 18.38 -8.77
CA VAL A 56 2.46 18.67 -9.41
C VAL A 56 2.88 17.53 -10.34
N ARG A 57 2.76 16.28 -9.90
CA ARG A 57 3.02 15.09 -10.73
C ARG A 57 2.17 15.08 -11.99
N GLY A 58 0.87 15.36 -11.85
CA GLY A 58 -0.06 15.42 -12.98
C GLY A 58 0.31 16.49 -14.02
N LYS A 59 0.76 17.67 -13.58
CA LYS A 59 1.23 18.74 -14.48
C LYS A 59 2.53 18.33 -15.19
N LEU A 60 3.51 17.78 -14.46
CA LEU A 60 4.76 17.28 -15.06
C LEU A 60 4.52 16.18 -16.08
N ALA A 61 3.65 15.22 -15.77
CA ALA A 61 3.33 14.12 -16.68
C ALA A 61 2.71 14.61 -18.00
N LYS A 62 1.94 15.71 -17.98
CA LYS A 62 1.42 16.34 -19.20
C LYS A 62 2.54 16.96 -20.05
N LEU A 63 3.45 17.71 -19.42
CA LEU A 63 4.59 18.32 -20.13
C LEU A 63 5.57 17.27 -20.67
N GLN A 64 5.78 16.16 -19.96
CA GLN A 64 6.64 15.06 -20.41
C GLN A 64 6.13 14.36 -21.69
N LYS A 65 4.83 14.47 -22.00
CA LYS A 65 4.23 13.91 -23.22
C LYS A 65 4.30 14.85 -24.42
N VAL A 66 4.75 16.09 -24.24
CA VAL A 66 4.92 17.05 -25.32
C VAL A 66 6.23 16.77 -26.05
N GLU A 67 6.15 16.44 -27.33
CA GLU A 67 7.32 16.06 -28.16
C GLU A 67 8.35 17.19 -28.26
N ARG A 68 7.90 18.45 -28.34
CA ARG A 68 8.76 19.62 -28.33
C ARG A 68 8.16 20.74 -27.49
N LEU A 69 8.76 20.97 -26.33
CA LEU A 69 8.35 22.03 -25.41
C LEU A 69 8.66 23.41 -26.01
N THR A 70 7.77 24.38 -25.80
CA THR A 70 8.08 25.79 -26.01
C THR A 70 9.05 26.29 -24.92
N PRO A 71 9.70 27.46 -25.09
CA PRO A 71 10.51 28.07 -24.04
C PRO A 71 9.73 28.27 -22.73
N GLN A 72 8.47 28.70 -22.82
CA GLN A 72 7.59 28.87 -21.65
C GLN A 72 7.32 27.53 -20.96
N GLN A 73 6.99 26.48 -21.71
CA GLN A 73 6.75 25.14 -21.17
C GLN A 73 8.02 24.51 -20.57
N SER A 74 9.19 24.83 -21.11
CA SER A 74 10.47 24.39 -20.57
C SER A 74 10.79 25.05 -19.22
N ALA A 75 10.49 26.36 -19.10
CA ALA A 75 10.59 27.07 -17.83
C ALA A 75 9.58 26.55 -16.80
N GLU A 76 8.32 26.34 -17.19
CA GLU A 76 7.29 25.75 -16.34
C GLU A 76 7.69 24.35 -15.86
N LYS A 77 8.22 23.50 -16.75
CA LYS A 77 8.71 22.17 -16.39
C LYS A 77 9.81 22.24 -15.32
N THR A 78 10.78 23.12 -15.50
CA THR A 78 11.86 23.32 -14.51
C THR A 78 11.32 23.77 -13.15
N GLN A 79 10.35 24.68 -13.15
CA GLN A 79 9.69 25.14 -11.93
C GLN A 79 8.91 24.01 -11.25
N LEU A 80 8.14 23.24 -12.02
CA LEU A 80 7.38 22.10 -11.51
C LEU A 80 8.29 20.99 -10.97
N GLU A 81 9.46 20.75 -11.56
CA GLU A 81 10.45 19.80 -11.03
C GLU A 81 11.01 20.25 -9.66
N SER A 82 11.20 21.55 -9.46
CA SER A 82 11.55 22.11 -8.15
C SER A 82 10.41 21.96 -7.14
N GLN A 83 9.18 22.30 -7.55
CA GLN A 83 7.98 22.13 -6.73
C GLN A 83 7.72 20.66 -6.38
N LEU A 84 8.04 19.73 -7.27
CA LEU A 84 7.88 18.29 -7.02
C LEU A 84 8.77 17.85 -5.86
N LYS A 85 10.02 18.32 -5.81
CA LYS A 85 10.94 18.00 -4.70
C LYS A 85 10.41 18.55 -3.38
N GLN A 86 9.91 19.79 -3.36
CA GLN A 86 9.34 20.40 -2.16
C GLN A 86 8.06 19.70 -1.70
N ALA A 87 7.14 19.42 -2.62
CA ALA A 87 5.91 18.70 -2.33
C ALA A 87 6.17 17.27 -1.85
N GLN A 88 7.19 16.60 -2.39
CA GLN A 88 7.61 15.27 -1.93
C GLN A 88 8.12 15.33 -0.49
N SER A 89 9.00 16.27 -0.16
CA SER A 89 9.50 16.44 1.21
C SER A 89 8.38 16.76 2.21
N ALA A 90 7.47 17.67 1.85
CA ALA A 90 6.33 18.02 2.69
C ALA A 90 5.37 16.83 2.90
N PHE A 91 5.13 16.03 1.84
CA PHE A 91 4.36 14.79 1.94
C PHE A 91 5.05 13.78 2.86
N ASP A 92 6.36 13.57 2.72
CA ASP A 92 7.10 12.62 3.54
C ASP A 92 7.07 13.02 5.03
N GLU A 93 7.23 14.31 5.33
CA GLU A 93 7.10 14.85 6.69
C GLU A 93 5.69 14.66 7.26
N ALA A 94 4.65 15.04 6.51
CA ALA A 94 3.26 14.90 6.92
C ALA A 94 2.88 13.41 7.12
N PHE A 95 3.39 12.52 6.27
CA PHE A 95 3.21 11.08 6.38
C PHE A 95 3.84 10.55 7.67
N ASN A 96 5.09 10.91 7.95
CA ASN A 96 5.76 10.49 9.17
C ASN A 96 5.05 11.00 10.43
N ASN A 97 4.55 12.23 10.40
CA ASN A 97 3.77 12.78 11.52
C ASN A 97 2.42 12.05 11.68
N ASP A 98 1.64 11.84 10.61
CA ASP A 98 0.38 11.06 10.68
C ASP A 98 0.60 9.66 11.26
N GLN A 99 1.62 8.94 10.77
CA GLN A 99 1.96 7.60 11.27
C GLN A 99 2.36 7.63 12.74
N SER A 100 3.16 8.61 13.16
CA SER A 100 3.59 8.76 14.55
C SER A 100 2.40 9.05 15.48
N GLN A 101 1.57 10.03 15.15
CA GLN A 101 0.39 10.40 15.97
C GLN A 101 -0.62 9.25 16.03
N LEU A 102 -0.94 8.63 14.89
CA LEU A 102 -1.90 7.55 14.83
C LEU A 102 -1.39 6.31 15.59
N SER A 103 -0.12 5.95 15.42
CA SER A 103 0.46 4.82 16.15
C SER A 103 0.51 5.07 17.66
N ALA A 104 0.88 6.29 18.09
CA ALA A 104 0.89 6.64 19.51
C ALA A 104 -0.50 6.55 20.12
N PHE A 105 -1.51 7.08 19.41
CA PHE A 105 -2.91 7.01 19.82
C PHE A 105 -3.41 5.56 19.94
N LEU A 106 -3.26 4.77 18.86
CA LEU A 106 -3.70 3.37 18.82
C LEU A 106 -3.00 2.50 19.86
N ASN A 107 -1.71 2.73 20.12
CA ASN A 107 -0.97 2.00 21.13
C ASN A 107 -1.55 2.19 22.54
N VAL A 108 -2.14 3.35 22.85
CA VAL A 108 -2.82 3.56 24.14
C VAL A 108 -4.22 2.95 24.10
N VAL A 109 -5.06 3.36 23.15
CA VAL A 109 -6.49 3.03 23.20
C VAL A 109 -6.80 1.55 22.96
N LEU A 110 -5.92 0.81 22.27
CA LEU A 110 -6.09 -0.63 22.08
C LEU A 110 -5.62 -1.45 23.30
N ASN A 111 -4.73 -0.90 24.12
CA ASN A 111 -4.20 -1.58 25.30
C ASN A 111 -4.97 -1.23 26.60
N GLU A 112 -5.69 -0.11 26.64
CA GLU A 112 -6.52 0.27 27.78
C GLU A 112 -7.99 -0.15 27.59
N GLU A 113 -8.46 -1.10 28.40
CA GLU A 113 -9.82 -1.66 28.30
C GLU A 113 -10.93 -0.59 28.35
N SER A 114 -10.77 0.43 29.21
CA SER A 114 -11.75 1.52 29.34
C SER A 114 -11.82 2.45 28.10
N LEU A 115 -10.83 2.40 27.21
CA LEU A 115 -10.75 3.25 26.02
C LEU A 115 -11.13 2.52 24.73
N ARG A 116 -11.11 1.17 24.72
CA ARG A 116 -11.38 0.37 23.51
C ARG A 116 -12.74 0.66 22.87
N SER A 117 -13.77 0.85 23.69
CA SER A 117 -15.12 1.14 23.22
C SER A 117 -15.41 2.62 22.97
N ALA A 118 -14.41 3.50 23.14
CA ALA A 118 -14.61 4.93 22.93
C ALA A 118 -14.85 5.25 21.45
N PRO A 119 -15.71 6.25 21.12
CA PRO A 119 -15.97 6.66 19.75
C PRO A 119 -14.71 7.04 18.97
N GLU A 120 -13.75 7.68 19.63
CA GLU A 120 -12.46 8.09 19.05
C GLU A 120 -11.62 6.89 18.64
N THR A 121 -11.65 5.80 19.40
CA THR A 121 -10.97 4.54 19.05
C THR A 121 -11.49 4.00 17.73
N ARG A 122 -12.82 3.96 17.55
CA ARG A 122 -13.41 3.55 16.28
C ARG A 122 -12.97 4.46 15.13
N LYS A 123 -13.04 5.77 15.32
CA LYS A 123 -12.64 6.74 14.28
C LYS A 123 -11.17 6.61 13.90
N ALA A 124 -10.28 6.41 14.88
CA ALA A 124 -8.85 6.19 14.61
C ALA A 124 -8.60 4.89 13.84
N LEU A 125 -9.33 3.81 14.15
CA LEU A 125 -9.28 2.56 13.38
C LEU A 125 -9.80 2.76 11.95
N ASP A 126 -10.87 3.54 11.75
CA ASP A 126 -11.36 3.87 10.42
C ASP A 126 -10.31 4.67 9.62
N LEU A 127 -9.60 5.62 10.24
CA LEU A 127 -8.48 6.33 9.61
C LEU A 127 -7.31 5.40 9.24
N TYR A 128 -6.99 4.44 10.11
CA TYR A 128 -5.99 3.42 9.81
C TYR A 128 -6.40 2.56 8.62
N ALA A 129 -7.66 2.07 8.60
CA ALA A 129 -8.19 1.25 7.52
C ALA A 129 -8.18 1.96 6.18
N GLN A 130 -8.55 3.25 6.14
CA GLN A 130 -8.50 4.06 4.92
C GLN A 130 -7.08 4.13 4.34
N GLU A 131 -6.08 4.33 5.19
CA GLU A 131 -4.69 4.39 4.74
C GLU A 131 -4.15 3.01 4.33
N ALA A 132 -4.56 1.95 5.03
CA ALA A 132 -4.28 0.57 4.64
C ALA A 132 -4.85 0.24 3.26
N LEU A 133 -6.07 0.69 2.95
CA LEU A 133 -6.70 0.51 1.64
C LEU A 133 -5.96 1.25 0.52
N VAL A 134 -5.55 2.50 0.75
CA VAL A 134 -4.75 3.28 -0.22
C VAL A 134 -3.43 2.58 -0.51
N ASN A 135 -2.68 2.21 0.53
CA ASN A 135 -1.39 1.56 0.39
C ASN A 135 -1.50 0.16 -0.23
N ALA A 136 -2.54 -0.61 0.12
CA ALA A 136 -2.79 -1.91 -0.52
C ALA A 136 -3.04 -1.75 -2.03
N LYS A 137 -3.86 -0.78 -2.44
CA LYS A 137 -4.10 -0.47 -3.85
C LYS A 137 -2.82 -0.05 -4.56
N ASP A 138 -1.96 0.73 -3.91
CA ASP A 138 -0.65 1.11 -4.46
C ASP A 138 0.30 -0.08 -4.63
N PHE A 139 0.41 -0.96 -3.62
CA PHE A 139 1.20 -2.20 -3.74
C PHE A 139 0.73 -3.07 -4.90
N MET A 140 -0.58 -3.22 -5.07
CA MET A 140 -1.15 -3.99 -6.18
C MET A 140 -0.91 -3.32 -7.53
N ASN A 141 -1.28 -2.05 -7.67
CA ASN A 141 -1.35 -1.40 -8.98
C ASN A 141 0.02 -0.99 -9.51
N ARG A 142 0.92 -0.54 -8.62
CA ARG A 142 2.24 -0.02 -9.00
C ARG A 142 3.34 -1.07 -8.89
N ALA A 143 3.35 -1.84 -7.81
CA ALA A 143 4.43 -2.79 -7.53
C ALA A 143 4.09 -4.24 -7.89
N GLY A 144 2.82 -4.58 -8.11
CA GLY A 144 2.36 -5.97 -8.27
C GLY A 144 2.54 -6.83 -7.01
N ASP A 145 2.71 -6.21 -5.84
CA ASP A 145 2.97 -6.91 -4.57
C ASP A 145 1.64 -7.23 -3.85
N TYR A 146 0.90 -8.18 -4.42
CA TYR A 146 -0.38 -8.64 -3.86
C TYR A 146 -0.24 -9.26 -2.48
N ARG A 147 0.90 -9.91 -2.17
CA ARG A 147 1.15 -10.47 -0.84
C ARG A 147 1.20 -9.36 0.20
N ARG A 148 1.97 -8.29 -0.06
CA ARG A 148 2.08 -7.18 0.87
C ARG A 148 0.76 -6.44 1.07
N ALA A 149 -0.03 -6.29 -0.01
CA ALA A 149 -1.38 -5.74 0.08
C ALA A 149 -2.28 -6.58 0.99
N ILE A 150 -2.27 -7.91 0.85
CA ILE A 150 -3.06 -8.82 1.72
C ILE A 150 -2.65 -8.69 3.19
N GLU A 151 -1.35 -8.74 3.49
CA GLU A 151 -0.83 -8.63 4.87
C GLU A 151 -1.27 -7.34 5.54
N LEU A 152 -1.24 -6.22 4.80
CA LEU A 152 -1.64 -4.93 5.31
C LEU A 152 -3.14 -4.88 5.64
N LEU A 153 -3.98 -5.45 4.76
CA LEU A 153 -5.44 -5.49 4.96
C LEU A 153 -5.83 -6.43 6.09
N GLU A 154 -5.17 -7.59 6.22
CA GLU A 154 -5.38 -8.53 7.34
C GLU A 154 -4.96 -7.92 8.68
N THR A 155 -3.87 -7.16 8.70
CA THR A 155 -3.45 -6.39 9.89
C THR A 155 -4.51 -5.36 10.29
N ALA A 156 -5.04 -4.61 9.31
CA ALA A 156 -6.08 -3.62 9.56
C ALA A 156 -7.35 -4.26 10.14
N GLU A 157 -7.84 -5.36 9.53
CA GLU A 157 -8.99 -6.11 10.05
C GLU A 157 -8.75 -6.60 11.48
N GLY A 158 -7.55 -7.12 11.76
CA GLY A 158 -7.16 -7.62 13.08
C GLY A 158 -7.34 -6.59 14.20
N TYR A 159 -7.04 -5.32 13.93
CA TYR A 159 -7.25 -4.26 14.93
C TYR A 159 -8.72 -4.03 15.27
N PHE A 160 -9.65 -4.14 14.31
CA PHE A 160 -11.09 -4.05 14.60
C PHE A 160 -11.55 -5.25 15.42
N THR A 161 -11.12 -6.46 15.04
CA THR A 161 -11.44 -7.69 15.77
C THR A 161 -10.95 -7.64 17.22
N ALA A 162 -9.74 -7.11 17.46
CA ALA A 162 -9.15 -7.00 18.79
C ALA A 162 -9.99 -6.16 19.78
N VAL A 163 -10.84 -5.26 19.28
CA VAL A 163 -11.73 -4.42 20.08
C VAL A 163 -13.22 -4.71 19.85
N ASN A 164 -13.54 -5.87 19.27
CA ASN A 164 -14.91 -6.31 18.96
C ASN A 164 -15.70 -5.34 18.07
N PHE A 165 -15.02 -4.63 17.15
CA PHE A 165 -15.67 -3.85 16.11
C PHE A 165 -15.77 -4.64 14.81
N ALA A 166 -16.84 -4.38 14.05
CA ALA A 166 -16.94 -4.83 12.68
C ALA A 166 -15.99 -4.00 11.79
N PRO A 167 -15.06 -4.63 11.04
CA PRO A 167 -14.19 -3.92 10.11
C PRO A 167 -15.00 -3.33 8.94
N PRO A 168 -14.50 -2.25 8.30
CA PRO A 168 -15.09 -1.72 7.08
C PRO A 168 -15.20 -2.82 6.00
N PRO A 169 -16.36 -3.01 5.34
CA PRO A 169 -16.54 -4.05 4.32
C PRO A 169 -15.55 -3.93 3.15
N GLU A 170 -15.09 -2.72 2.84
CA GLU A 170 -14.10 -2.48 1.78
C GLU A 170 -12.78 -3.22 2.01
N LEU A 171 -12.35 -3.43 3.26
CA LEU A 171 -11.14 -4.21 3.57
C LEU A 171 -11.25 -5.64 3.01
N ALA A 172 -12.38 -6.29 3.25
CA ALA A 172 -12.63 -7.65 2.77
C ALA A 172 -12.71 -7.69 1.24
N THR A 173 -13.38 -6.72 0.62
CA THR A 173 -13.50 -6.61 -0.84
C THR A 173 -12.13 -6.48 -1.51
N VAL A 174 -11.30 -5.53 -1.07
CA VAL A 174 -9.97 -5.29 -1.66
C VAL A 174 -9.03 -6.46 -1.36
N LYS A 175 -9.14 -7.09 -0.20
CA LYS A 175 -8.37 -8.29 0.14
C LYS A 175 -8.74 -9.47 -0.76
N ALA A 176 -10.01 -9.68 -1.05
CA ALA A 176 -10.47 -10.72 -1.96
C ALA A 176 -9.96 -10.47 -3.39
N GLU A 177 -9.98 -9.22 -3.85
CA GLU A 177 -9.36 -8.84 -5.12
C GLU A 177 -7.86 -9.20 -5.12
N ALA A 178 -7.12 -8.77 -4.09
CA ALA A 178 -5.69 -9.04 -3.97
C ALA A 178 -5.38 -10.54 -3.99
N LYS A 179 -6.17 -11.35 -3.26
CA LYS A 179 -6.05 -12.82 -3.24
C LYS A 179 -6.27 -13.42 -4.62
N SER A 180 -7.30 -13.00 -5.34
CA SER A 180 -7.59 -13.51 -6.69
C SER A 180 -6.51 -13.14 -7.71
N ARG A 181 -5.80 -12.01 -7.53
CA ARG A 181 -4.75 -11.56 -8.45
C ARG A 181 -3.33 -12.02 -8.08
N ARG A 182 -3.12 -12.55 -6.87
CA ARG A 182 -1.81 -12.95 -6.35
C ARG A 182 -1.07 -13.98 -7.22
N TYR A 183 -1.80 -14.93 -7.80
CA TYR A 183 -1.23 -16.01 -8.61
C TYR A 183 -1.87 -16.03 -9.98
N LEU A 184 -1.07 -16.12 -11.05
CA LEU A 184 -1.64 -16.26 -12.38
C LEU A 184 -2.27 -17.65 -12.53
N THR A 185 -3.55 -17.68 -12.89
CA THR A 185 -4.27 -18.94 -13.14
C THR A 185 -4.20 -19.33 -14.61
N LYS A 186 -4.46 -20.61 -14.91
CA LYS A 186 -4.43 -21.12 -16.28
C LYS A 186 -5.49 -20.46 -17.15
N GLU A 187 -6.68 -20.25 -16.60
CA GLU A 187 -7.81 -19.63 -17.27
C GLU A 187 -7.46 -18.20 -17.71
N ARG A 188 -6.81 -17.42 -16.84
CA ARG A 188 -6.35 -16.07 -17.19
C ARG A 188 -5.20 -16.07 -18.17
N PHE A 189 -4.27 -17.02 -18.03
CA PHE A 189 -3.16 -17.17 -18.98
C PHE A 189 -3.66 -17.47 -20.39
N ASP A 190 -4.70 -18.31 -20.54
CA ASP A 190 -5.26 -18.71 -21.84
C ASP A 190 -6.03 -17.60 -22.55
N LEU A 191 -6.41 -16.53 -21.85
CA LEU A 191 -6.96 -15.32 -22.45
C LEU A 191 -5.90 -14.48 -23.18
N LEU A 192 -4.61 -14.69 -22.90
CA LEU A 192 -3.52 -13.91 -23.45
C LEU A 192 -3.25 -14.26 -24.91
N LYS A 193 -3.02 -13.25 -25.74
CA LYS A 193 -2.74 -13.40 -27.17
C LYS A 193 -1.51 -12.62 -27.57
N LYS A 194 -0.73 -13.18 -28.50
CA LYS A 194 0.39 -12.46 -29.13
C LYS A 194 -0.12 -11.14 -29.73
N GLY A 195 0.66 -10.08 -29.59
CA GLY A 195 0.32 -8.72 -30.02
C GLY A 195 -0.43 -7.89 -29.00
N MET A 196 -0.83 -8.45 -27.85
CA MET A 196 -1.40 -7.65 -26.75
C MET A 196 -0.38 -6.64 -26.22
N THR A 197 -0.84 -5.43 -25.86
CA THR A 197 -0.02 -4.45 -25.13
C THR A 197 0.17 -4.88 -23.68
N GLU A 198 1.17 -4.31 -23.02
CA GLU A 198 1.36 -4.45 -21.58
C GLU A 198 0.10 -4.14 -20.77
N ASP A 199 -0.64 -3.08 -21.12
CA ASP A 199 -1.88 -2.72 -20.41
C ASP A 199 -3.01 -3.74 -20.63
N GLN A 200 -3.14 -4.29 -21.85
CA GLN A 200 -4.08 -5.37 -22.13
C GLN A 200 -3.74 -6.63 -21.33
N VAL A 201 -2.44 -6.95 -21.21
CA VAL A 201 -1.98 -8.07 -20.39
C VAL A 201 -2.24 -7.82 -18.90
N LYS A 202 -1.99 -6.60 -18.40
CA LYS A 202 -2.27 -6.23 -16.99
C LYS A 202 -3.76 -6.29 -16.66
N ALA A 203 -4.63 -5.91 -17.60
CA ALA A 203 -6.08 -6.03 -17.41
C ALA A 203 -6.51 -7.47 -17.12
N ILE A 204 -5.86 -8.44 -17.75
CA ILE A 204 -6.13 -9.88 -17.57
C ILE A 204 -5.41 -10.43 -16.33
N THR A 205 -4.12 -10.16 -16.20
CA THR A 205 -3.24 -10.83 -15.23
C THR A 205 -3.13 -10.12 -13.89
N GLY A 206 -3.35 -8.80 -13.87
CA GLY A 206 -2.87 -7.91 -12.82
C GLY A 206 -1.50 -7.32 -13.16
N THR A 207 -0.98 -6.47 -12.27
CA THR A 207 0.37 -5.91 -12.42
C THR A 207 1.39 -6.98 -12.02
N PRO A 208 2.41 -7.28 -12.85
CA PRO A 208 3.49 -8.18 -12.46
C PRO A 208 4.25 -7.61 -11.26
N PHE A 209 4.74 -8.49 -10.38
CA PHE A 209 5.62 -8.05 -9.30
C PHE A 209 6.88 -7.42 -9.89
N TYR A 210 7.23 -6.20 -9.49
CA TYR A 210 8.28 -5.42 -10.15
C TYR A 210 9.64 -6.13 -10.18
N ALA A 211 9.99 -6.89 -9.13
CA ALA A 211 11.24 -7.64 -9.05
C ALA A 211 11.28 -8.86 -9.99
N ASN A 212 10.11 -9.26 -10.51
CA ASN A 212 9.95 -10.34 -11.49
C ASN A 212 9.95 -9.84 -12.93
N ILE A 213 10.19 -8.53 -13.15
CA ILE A 213 10.37 -7.94 -14.47
C ILE A 213 11.86 -7.93 -14.79
N ARG A 214 12.24 -8.53 -15.92
CA ARG A 214 13.62 -8.61 -16.40
C ARG A 214 13.73 -8.00 -17.79
N GLU A 215 14.70 -7.13 -18.01
CA GLU A 215 15.02 -6.61 -19.35
C GLU A 215 16.31 -7.25 -19.85
N ASN A 216 16.28 -7.87 -21.02
CA ASN A 216 17.44 -8.50 -21.64
C ASN A 216 17.55 -8.11 -23.11
N GLU A 217 18.77 -8.04 -23.62
CA GLU A 217 19.02 -7.90 -25.06
C GLU A 217 19.37 -9.26 -25.65
N VAL A 218 18.56 -9.74 -26.59
CA VAL A 218 18.74 -11.06 -27.23
C VAL A 218 18.83 -10.87 -28.74
N LYS A 219 20.04 -11.09 -29.29
CA LYS A 219 20.33 -10.93 -30.73
C LYS A 219 19.92 -9.54 -31.25
N GLY A 220 20.31 -8.48 -30.55
CA GLY A 220 19.99 -7.09 -30.91
C GLY A 220 18.55 -6.66 -30.67
N ARG A 221 17.75 -7.47 -29.97
CA ARG A 221 16.35 -7.16 -29.63
C ARG A 221 16.18 -6.98 -28.13
N LYS A 222 15.58 -5.87 -27.72
CA LYS A 222 15.20 -5.63 -26.32
C LYS A 222 13.94 -6.43 -25.98
N ILE A 223 14.10 -7.40 -25.07
CA ILE A 223 13.04 -8.26 -24.57
C ILE A 223 12.76 -7.93 -23.10
N VAL A 224 11.50 -7.62 -22.79
CA VAL A 224 11.03 -7.46 -21.41
C VAL A 224 10.30 -8.75 -21.02
N THR A 225 10.74 -9.39 -19.95
CA THR A 225 10.17 -10.64 -19.45
C THR A 225 9.45 -10.38 -18.15
N TRP A 226 8.19 -10.77 -18.04
CA TRP A 226 7.41 -10.75 -16.81
C TRP A 226 7.22 -12.17 -16.31
N LEU A 227 7.59 -12.41 -15.05
CA LEU A 227 7.42 -13.70 -14.39
C LEU A 227 6.27 -13.64 -13.38
N PHE A 228 5.28 -14.50 -13.57
CA PHE A 228 4.13 -14.63 -12.68
C PHE A 228 4.22 -15.94 -11.92
N ASN A 229 4.14 -15.84 -10.60
CA ASN A 229 4.01 -17.01 -9.74
C ASN A 229 2.63 -17.64 -9.93
N ARG A 230 2.60 -18.96 -9.83
CA ARG A 230 1.38 -19.76 -9.78
C ARG A 230 1.18 -20.34 -8.39
N GLU A 231 -0.02 -20.84 -8.16
CA GLU A 231 -0.40 -21.42 -6.86
C GLU A 231 0.35 -22.73 -6.57
N ASP A 232 0.72 -23.49 -7.60
CA ASP A 232 1.51 -24.73 -7.48
C ASP A 232 3.01 -24.51 -7.31
N GLY A 233 3.46 -23.25 -7.17
CA GLY A 233 4.86 -22.90 -6.97
C GLY A 233 5.67 -22.75 -8.27
N GLU A 234 5.09 -23.10 -9.42
CA GLU A 234 5.70 -22.90 -10.73
C GLU A 234 5.57 -21.46 -11.23
N VAL A 235 6.27 -21.13 -12.32
CA VAL A 235 6.32 -19.78 -12.89
C VAL A 235 5.86 -19.77 -14.34
N ALA A 236 4.95 -18.85 -14.66
CA ALA A 236 4.58 -18.50 -16.02
C ALA A 236 5.39 -17.28 -16.50
N GLY A 237 5.86 -17.31 -17.74
CA GLY A 237 6.66 -16.25 -18.34
C GLY A 237 5.94 -15.61 -19.51
N LEU A 238 5.83 -14.28 -19.49
CA LEU A 238 5.32 -13.45 -20.57
C LEU A 238 6.46 -12.61 -21.13
N TYR A 239 6.64 -12.61 -22.45
CA TYR A 239 7.79 -12.00 -23.10
C TYR A 239 7.30 -10.94 -24.08
N PHE A 240 7.81 -9.73 -23.92
CA PHE A 240 7.44 -8.55 -24.68
C PHE A 240 8.60 -8.07 -25.55
N GLU A 241 8.28 -7.74 -26.79
CA GLU A 241 9.18 -7.08 -27.73
C GLU A 241 8.47 -5.82 -28.22
N LYS A 242 9.14 -4.66 -28.13
CA LYS A 242 8.56 -3.35 -28.52
C LYS A 242 7.18 -3.09 -27.85
N GLY A 243 7.04 -3.46 -26.58
CA GLY A 243 5.81 -3.25 -25.79
C GLY A 243 4.63 -4.18 -26.15
N LYS A 244 4.88 -5.23 -26.92
CA LYS A 244 3.88 -6.19 -27.40
C LYS A 244 4.24 -7.61 -26.97
N LEU A 245 3.27 -8.35 -26.46
CA LEU A 245 3.46 -9.75 -26.08
C LEU A 245 3.81 -10.57 -27.33
N TYR A 246 5.02 -11.11 -27.42
CA TYR A 246 5.45 -11.91 -28.58
C TYR A 246 5.54 -13.41 -28.27
N ALA A 247 5.76 -13.76 -26.99
CA ALA A 247 5.77 -15.14 -26.52
C ALA A 247 5.20 -15.23 -25.10
N LEU A 248 4.68 -16.41 -24.77
CA LEU A 248 4.14 -16.75 -23.47
C LEU A 248 4.45 -18.22 -23.20
N LYS A 249 4.82 -18.55 -21.97
CA LYS A 249 5.11 -19.91 -21.51
C LYS A 249 4.42 -20.13 -20.17
N TRP A 250 3.61 -21.18 -20.08
CA TRP A 250 2.94 -21.54 -18.84
C TRP A 250 3.93 -22.09 -17.79
N ASN A 251 4.92 -22.87 -18.25
CA ASN A 251 6.02 -23.37 -17.45
C ASN A 251 7.32 -22.76 -17.97
N VAL A 252 7.98 -21.95 -17.15
CA VAL A 252 9.37 -21.55 -17.36
C VAL A 252 10.22 -22.48 -16.51
N LYS A 253 10.92 -23.44 -17.15
CA LYS A 253 12.00 -24.14 -16.47
C LYS A 253 13.15 -23.16 -16.30
N GLU A 254 13.58 -22.96 -15.05
CA GLU A 254 14.86 -22.28 -14.75
C GLU A 254 16.04 -23.07 -15.33
#